data_AF-A0A6L6F3E0-F1
#
_entry.id   AF-A0A6L6F3E0-F1
#
_cell.length_a   1.000
_cell.length_b   1.000
_cell.length_c   1.000
_cell.angle_alpha   90.00
_cell.angle_beta   90.00
_cell.angle_gamma   90.00
#
_symmetry.space_group_name_H-M   'P 1'
#
loop_
_entity.id
_entity.type
_entity.pdbx_description
1 polymer ?
#
loop_
_entity_poly.entity_id
_entity_poly.type
_entity_poly.pdbx_seq_one_letter_code
_entity_poly.pdbx_strand_id
1 'polypeptide(L)'
;MKKLSELTPAVNELIARSNRLGADPKVTNYAGGNTSAKGTITDPISGKPISLLFVKGSGGDLGTLKEEGLAVLHTEKVHELKNVYPGEEREDEMVALFDYCLFGKGGAAPSI
;
A
#
# COMPACT_ATOMS: atom_id res chain seq x y z
N MET A 1 10.65 14.60 8.47
CA MET A 1 9.39 13.82 8.41
C MET A 1 9.69 12.46 9.02
N LYS A 2 8.85 11.93 9.92
CA LYS A 2 9.08 10.59 10.50
C LYS A 2 9.07 9.55 9.39
N LYS A 3 9.91 8.52 9.49
CA LYS A 3 9.90 7.39 8.55
C LYS A 3 8.60 6.60 8.71
N LEU A 4 8.13 5.93 7.66
CA LEU A 4 6.90 5.11 7.75
C LEU A 4 7.10 3.97 8.74
N SER A 5 8.30 3.40 8.79
CA SER A 5 8.69 2.36 9.75
C SER A 5 8.63 2.79 11.22
N GLU A 6 8.70 4.09 11.50
CA GLU A 6 8.60 4.66 12.85
C GLU A 6 7.14 4.88 13.27
N LEU A 7 6.20 4.87 12.32
CA LEU A 7 4.78 5.10 12.61
C LEU A 7 4.07 3.82 13.06
N THR A 8 4.50 2.66 12.55
CA THR A 8 3.90 1.37 12.87
C THR A 8 4.85 0.21 12.53
N PRO A 9 4.91 -0.86 13.35
CA PRO A 9 5.73 -2.04 13.06
C PRO A 9 5.30 -2.76 11.76
N ALA A 10 4.03 -2.60 11.35
CA ALA A 10 3.48 -3.21 10.15
C ALA A 10 4.28 -2.91 8.88
N VAL A 11 4.91 -1.72 8.80
CA VAL A 11 5.76 -1.32 7.67
C VAL A 11 7.03 -2.16 7.59
N ASN A 12 7.74 -2.33 8.70
CA ASN A 12 8.96 -3.16 8.75
C ASN A 12 8.64 -4.62 8.48
N GLU A 13 7.53 -5.14 9.03
CA GLU A 13 7.08 -6.51 8.80
C GLU A 13 6.65 -6.74 7.35
N LEU A 14 6.01 -5.75 6.71
CA LEU A 14 5.66 -5.79 5.30
C LEU A 14 6.91 -5.84 4.42
N ILE A 15 7.87 -4.95 4.65
CA ILE A 15 9.12 -4.91 3.88
C ILE A 15 9.91 -6.21 4.06
N ALA A 16 10.06 -6.70 5.29
CA ALA A 16 10.79 -7.93 5.57
C ALA A 16 10.14 -9.16 4.89
N ARG A 17 8.81 -9.25 4.89
CA ARG A 17 8.09 -10.32 4.19
C ARG A 17 8.19 -10.18 2.67
N SER A 18 8.06 -8.97 2.15
CA SER A 18 8.18 -8.68 0.71
C SER A 18 9.55 -9.09 0.20
N ASN A 19 10.62 -8.65 0.86
CA ASN A 19 11.99 -8.99 0.48
C ASN A 19 12.27 -10.50 0.57
N ARG A 20 11.67 -11.19 1.57
CA ARG A 20 11.78 -12.65 1.66
C ARG A 20 11.08 -13.36 0.52
N LEU A 21 9.87 -12.93 0.15
CA LEU A 21 9.13 -13.50 -0.98
C LEU A 21 9.85 -13.18 -2.31
N GLY A 22 10.36 -11.96 -2.44
CA GLY A 22 11.08 -11.48 -3.61
C GLY A 22 12.47 -12.10 -3.82
N ALA A 23 13.02 -12.74 -2.78
CA ALA A 23 14.32 -13.41 -2.86
C ALA A 23 14.25 -14.76 -3.60
N ASP A 24 13.07 -15.34 -3.78
CA ASP A 24 12.88 -16.57 -4.55
C ASP A 24 12.20 -16.26 -5.90
N PRO A 25 12.94 -16.35 -7.03
CA PRO A 25 12.40 -16.14 -8.38
C PRO A 25 11.26 -17.09 -8.76
N LYS A 26 11.08 -18.21 -8.04
CA LYS A 26 9.94 -19.12 -8.23
C LYS A 26 8.64 -18.54 -7.66
N VAL A 27 8.75 -17.62 -6.70
CA VAL A 27 7.62 -16.93 -6.05
C VAL A 27 7.33 -15.62 -6.75
N THR A 28 8.36 -14.86 -7.12
CA THR A 28 8.23 -13.60 -7.87
C THR A 28 9.18 -13.61 -9.05
N ASN A 29 8.62 -13.83 -10.24
CA ASN A 29 9.38 -14.01 -11.47
C ASN A 29 9.99 -12.70 -12.00
N TYR A 30 9.17 -11.68 -12.32
CA TYR A 30 9.66 -10.37 -12.80
C TYR A 30 8.67 -9.25 -12.48
N ALA A 31 9.05 -8.28 -11.64
CA ALA A 31 8.29 -7.06 -11.32
C ALA A 31 6.82 -7.28 -10.86
N GLY A 32 6.41 -8.52 -10.61
CA GLY A 32 5.08 -8.92 -10.21
C GLY A 32 4.98 -9.26 -8.72
N GLY A 33 3.75 -9.52 -8.29
CA GLY A 33 3.42 -9.86 -6.91
C GLY A 33 3.10 -8.63 -6.07
N ASN A 34 1.96 -8.66 -5.38
CA ASN A 34 1.50 -7.58 -4.52
C ASN A 34 1.60 -8.00 -3.06
N THR A 35 2.07 -7.10 -2.21
CA THR A 35 2.05 -7.27 -0.77
C THR A 35 1.44 -6.03 -0.13
N SER A 36 0.68 -6.26 0.95
CA SER A 36 0.13 -5.17 1.75
C SER A 36 0.09 -5.53 3.23
N ALA A 37 0.00 -4.52 4.08
CA ALA A 37 -0.22 -4.67 5.49
C ALA A 37 -1.13 -3.54 6.00
N LYS A 38 -2.04 -3.87 6.90
CA LYS A 38 -2.82 -2.88 7.64
C LYS A 38 -2.03 -2.46 8.88
N GLY A 39 -2.06 -1.17 9.18
CA GLY A 39 -1.47 -0.62 10.40
C GLY A 39 -2.27 0.57 10.90
N THR A 40 -2.22 0.80 12.20
CA THR A 40 -2.82 1.98 12.83
C THR A 40 -1.71 2.97 13.17
N ILE A 41 -1.92 4.24 12.84
CA ILE A 41 -1.04 5.34 13.24
C ILE A 41 -1.84 6.43 13.96
N THR A 42 -1.16 7.36 14.61
CA THR A 42 -1.79 8.61 15.05
C THR A 42 -1.88 9.59 13.88
N ASP A 43 -3.09 10.01 13.53
CA ASP A 43 -3.32 11.06 12.53
C ASP A 43 -2.67 12.37 13.01
N PRO A 44 -1.74 12.97 12.23
CA PRO A 44 -1.05 14.20 12.61
C PRO A 44 -1.98 15.44 12.66
N ILE A 45 -3.16 15.38 12.04
CA ILE A 45 -4.11 16.50 12.01
C ILE A 45 -5.04 16.41 13.23
N SER A 46 -5.69 15.26 13.43
CA SER A 46 -6.70 15.10 14.49
C SER A 46 -6.15 14.57 15.82
N GLY A 47 -4.95 13.99 15.83
CA GLY A 47 -4.38 13.29 16.98
C GLY A 47 -5.05 11.95 17.29
N LYS A 48 -6.02 11.50 16.47
CA LYS A 48 -6.77 10.27 16.69
C LYS A 48 -6.12 9.08 15.98
N PRO A 49 -6.36 7.84 16.43
CA PRO A 49 -5.95 6.66 15.69
C PRO A 49 -6.61 6.62 14.30
N ILE A 50 -5.84 6.32 13.27
CA ILE A 50 -6.33 6.11 11.90
C ILE A 50 -5.80 4.80 11.32
N SER A 51 -6.66 4.05 10.64
CA SER A 51 -6.30 2.79 10.01
C SER A 51 -5.85 3.00 8.57
N LEU A 52 -4.62 2.58 8.29
CA LEU A 52 -3.98 2.72 6.99
C LEU A 52 -3.62 1.37 6.40
N LEU A 53 -3.64 1.30 5.08
CA LEU A 53 -3.19 0.18 4.29
C LEU A 53 -1.89 0.60 3.59
N PHE A 54 -0.81 -0.11 3.89
CA PHE A 54 0.49 0.03 3.23
C PHE A 54 0.54 -1.00 2.12
N VAL A 55 0.73 -0.56 0.89
CA VAL A 55 0.75 -1.42 -0.31
C VAL A 55 2.05 -1.21 -1.05
N LYS A 56 2.63 -2.28 -1.59
CA LYS A 56 3.72 -2.14 -2.57
C LYS A 56 3.26 -1.22 -3.71
N GLY A 57 4.07 -0.23 -4.03
CA GLY A 57 3.82 0.66 -5.15
C GLY A 57 3.94 -0.05 -6.50
N SER A 58 3.29 0.53 -7.51
CA SER A 58 3.38 0.06 -8.90
C SER A 58 4.81 0.14 -9.42
N GLY A 59 5.24 -0.87 -10.18
CA GLY A 59 6.61 -0.99 -10.71
C GLY A 59 7.70 -1.32 -9.68
N GLY A 60 7.37 -1.39 -8.39
CA GLY A 60 8.31 -1.80 -7.34
C GLY A 60 8.55 -3.31 -7.33
N ASP A 61 9.81 -3.70 -7.14
CA ASP A 61 10.22 -5.09 -6.99
C ASP A 61 10.12 -5.55 -5.53
N LEU A 62 9.57 -6.75 -5.29
CA LEU A 62 9.37 -7.27 -3.95
C LEU A 62 10.68 -7.56 -3.22
N GLY A 63 11.72 -8.00 -3.93
CA GLY A 63 13.02 -8.38 -3.35
C GLY A 63 13.83 -7.19 -2.85
N THR A 64 13.54 -6.01 -3.40
CA THR A 64 14.26 -4.76 -3.14
C THR A 64 13.37 -3.67 -2.54
N LEU A 65 12.18 -4.04 -2.05
CA LEU A 65 11.19 -3.10 -1.52
C LEU A 65 11.77 -2.30 -0.34
N LYS A 66 11.55 -0.99 -0.40
CA LYS A 66 11.86 -0.02 0.66
C LYS A 66 10.63 0.82 0.99
N GLU A 67 10.70 1.58 2.08
CA GLU A 67 9.60 2.44 2.51
C GLU A 67 9.15 3.43 1.43
N GLU A 68 10.08 3.96 0.63
CA GLU A 68 9.77 4.91 -0.44
C GLU A 68 8.94 4.27 -1.56
N GLY A 69 9.03 2.94 -1.70
CA GLY A 69 8.25 2.16 -2.65
C GLY A 69 6.86 1.77 -2.13
N LEU A 70 6.41 2.28 -0.98
CA LEU A 70 5.07 2.02 -0.45
C LEU A 70 4.09 3.13 -0.80
N ALA A 71 2.92 2.73 -1.27
CA ALA A 71 1.72 3.56 -1.27
C ALA A 71 1.00 3.40 0.08
N VAL A 72 0.45 4.51 0.61
CA VAL A 72 -0.26 4.51 1.88
C VAL A 72 -1.68 5.00 1.64
N LEU A 73 -2.66 4.15 1.97
CA LEU A 73 -4.07 4.39 1.71
C LEU A 73 -4.87 4.40 3.01
N HIS A 74 -5.93 5.21 3.07
CA HIS A 74 -6.95 5.11 4.11
C HIS A 74 -7.72 3.78 3.94
N THR A 75 -7.68 2.92 4.95
CA THR A 75 -8.34 1.59 4.87
C THR A 75 -9.84 1.72 4.67
N GLU A 76 -10.48 2.69 5.35
CA GLU A 76 -11.92 2.92 5.26
C GLU A 76 -12.34 3.36 3.84
N LYS A 77 -11.62 4.31 3.24
CA LYS A 77 -11.89 4.76 1.86
C LYS A 77 -11.74 3.63 0.84
N VAL A 78 -10.73 2.77 1.00
CA VAL A 78 -10.57 1.58 0.14
C VAL A 78 -11.78 0.64 0.28
N HIS A 79 -12.36 0.50 1.48
CA HIS A 79 -13.59 -0.28 1.66
C HIS A 79 -14.81 0.38 1.00
N GLU A 80 -14.91 1.70 1.01
CA GLU A 80 -15.99 2.47 0.39
C GLU A 80 -16.00 2.38 -1.15
N LEU A 81 -14.86 2.07 -1.78
CA LEU A 81 -14.78 1.86 -3.24
C LEU A 81 -15.78 0.81 -3.75
N LYS A 82 -16.17 -0.15 -2.91
CA LYS A 82 -17.21 -1.15 -3.24
C LYS A 82 -18.56 -0.54 -3.58
N ASN A 83 -18.87 0.64 -3.02
CA ASN A 83 -20.16 1.32 -3.23
C ASN A 83 -20.28 1.92 -4.63
N VAL A 84 -19.14 2.14 -5.30
CA VAL A 84 -19.06 2.74 -6.64
C VAL A 84 -18.45 1.79 -7.67
N TYR A 85 -18.18 0.54 -7.29
CA TYR A 85 -17.60 -0.46 -8.17
C TYR A 85 -18.58 -0.83 -9.30
N PRO A 86 -18.25 -0.56 -10.58
CA PRO A 86 -19.18 -0.74 -11.69
C PRO A 86 -19.29 -2.18 -12.20
N GLY A 87 -18.47 -3.10 -11.67
CA GLY A 87 -18.34 -4.49 -12.15
C GLY A 87 -17.02 -4.73 -12.89
N GLU A 88 -16.72 -6.00 -13.15
CA GLU A 88 -15.44 -6.47 -13.71
C GLU A 88 -15.13 -5.86 -15.08
N GLU A 89 -16.14 -5.70 -15.95
CA GLU A 89 -15.98 -5.11 -17.28
C GLU A 89 -15.46 -3.66 -17.27
N ARG A 90 -15.56 -2.98 -16.13
CA ARG A 90 -15.21 -1.57 -15.93
C ARG A 90 -14.26 -1.39 -14.74
N GLU A 91 -13.54 -2.44 -14.34
CA GLU A 91 -12.63 -2.41 -13.19
C GLU A 91 -11.52 -1.36 -13.32
N ASP A 92 -11.04 -1.10 -14.54
CA ASP A 92 -10.02 -0.08 -14.81
C ASP A 92 -10.42 1.33 -14.35
N GLU A 93 -11.71 1.64 -14.30
CA GLU A 93 -12.21 2.92 -13.79
C GLU A 93 -11.89 3.13 -12.31
N MET A 94 -11.69 2.04 -11.57
CA MET A 94 -11.34 2.07 -10.14
C MET A 94 -9.91 2.58 -9.91
N VAL A 95 -9.02 2.47 -10.90
CA VAL A 95 -7.60 2.82 -10.76
C VAL A 95 -7.45 4.29 -10.33
N ALA A 96 -8.19 5.19 -10.97
CA ALA A 96 -8.16 6.62 -10.63
C ALA A 96 -8.75 6.92 -9.24
N LEU A 97 -9.61 6.06 -8.70
CA LEU A 97 -10.23 6.27 -7.40
C LEU A 97 -9.27 5.99 -6.23
N PHE A 98 -8.20 5.21 -6.44
CA PHE A 98 -7.18 5.00 -5.42
C PHE A 98 -6.43 6.28 -5.05
N ASP A 99 -6.33 7.26 -5.95
CA ASP A 99 -5.72 8.56 -5.64
C ASP A 99 -6.49 9.31 -4.54
N TYR A 100 -7.81 9.15 -4.49
CA TYR A 100 -8.66 9.72 -3.43
C TYR A 100 -8.53 8.96 -2.10
N CYS A 101 -7.97 7.76 -2.14
CA CYS A 101 -7.68 6.93 -0.97
C CYS A 101 -6.32 7.23 -0.35
N LEU A 102 -5.43 7.98 -1.01
CA LEU A 102 -4.07 8.26 -0.51
C LEU A 102 -4.07 9.01 0.83
N PHE A 103 -3.21 8.56 1.75
CA PHE A 103 -2.87 9.25 2.98
C PHE A 103 -1.57 10.04 2.79
N GLY A 104 -1.72 11.31 2.41
CA GLY A 104 -0.60 12.21 2.12
C GLY A 104 0.09 11.92 0.78
N LYS A 105 1.27 12.52 0.58
CA LYS A 105 2.10 12.30 -0.61
C LYS A 105 3.02 11.09 -0.36
N GLY A 106 2.48 9.87 -0.45
CA GLY A 106 3.28 8.64 -0.39
C GLY A 106 4.15 8.47 -1.64
N GLY A 107 5.34 7.87 -1.49
CA GLY A 107 6.44 7.87 -2.48
C GLY A 107 6.27 7.01 -3.74
N ALA A 108 5.14 6.31 -3.89
CA ALA A 108 4.80 5.55 -5.08
C ALA A 108 3.28 5.48 -5.30
N ALA A 109 2.85 5.34 -6.56
CA ALA A 109 1.46 5.07 -6.89
C ALA A 109 1.05 3.67 -6.39
N PRO A 110 -0.17 3.49 -5.85
CA PRO A 110 -0.63 2.18 -5.38
C PRO A 110 -0.68 1.16 -6.54
N SER A 111 -0.25 -0.07 -6.27
CA SER A 111 -0.40 -1.19 -7.22
C SER A 111 -1.76 -1.85 -7.02
N ILE A 112 -2.48 -2.10 -8.11
CA ILE A 112 -3.67 -2.97 -8.18
C ILE A 112 -3.26 -4.40 -8.57
#